data_AF-A0A1A6A9G2-F1
#
_entry.id   AF-A0A1A6A9G2-F1
#
_cell.length_a   1.000
_cell.length_b   1.000
_cell.length_c   1.000
_cell.angle_alpha   90.00
_cell.angle_beta   90.00
_cell.angle_gamma   90.00
#
_symmetry.space_group_name_H-M   'P 1'
#
loop_
_entity.id
_entity.type
_entity.pdbx_description
1 polymer ?
#
loop_
_entity_poly.entity_id
_entity_poly.type
_entity_poly.pdbx_seq_one_letter_code
_entity_poly.pdbx_strand_id
1 'polypeptide(L)'
;MSKIVSSSLLRSAGSARIVVSSRQLPSFSSLGRSIRPSTIYTKRWNTTQTDAPRRSGTGPDAAGSSQSGSTSSSRPNDPKSGEEGKKGLKISWIFSGLAGLGALVTIYGLLEFYSTLKTWPKAVRIPLRAALKAKMRQDYRKSEQYFREALEVALTIGPQSLEPDALQKITGIYVELANVLELMGQRVTAFEELRNALDMFGSDPLRGPGNEISSHTPEIWIGSTYKLNEKDHLRVIGLYQKLGQLSLDISNSRRAPTYSPPSTLSAKLTLPTGEEVKNWNEASEYYLSNALTAMLKLGLNKPQTSTEFASPSSTSDAQQVVLGRDVNLPSGELSEDMERNQGGSVDKRGLGITMESLSEVYAKKGQHDLSAQLLLQAVSLLLPPGSPASPPIGDRCQGDHIHASLLLMTTISSYALKQKTPPPGSAKSIKISKSWSLRSLQLSEEALRESESEDYKDSPLASAIAICQRARGVGLYNMGMLAEMEGDLPTALNFFQKSLTASRETGFVEGKREATAGIRRVQSLGGPATS
;
A
#
# COMPACT_ATOMS: atom_id res chain seq x y z
N MET A 1 -48.67 99.71 13.39
CA MET A 1 -48.41 98.70 14.44
C MET A 1 -47.26 97.83 13.92
N SER A 2 -46.04 97.84 14.47
CA SER A 2 -45.63 97.41 15.83
C SER A 2 -45.60 95.88 15.94
N LYS A 3 -44.50 95.14 16.18
CA LYS A 3 -43.04 95.44 16.35
C LYS A 3 -42.20 94.28 15.69
N ILE A 4 -40.95 94.41 15.24
CA ILE A 4 -39.63 94.27 15.97
C ILE A 4 -39.66 93.11 17.01
N VAL A 5 -38.71 92.15 17.14
CA VAL A 5 -37.22 92.19 17.18
C VAL A 5 -36.52 90.85 16.76
N SER A 6 -35.25 90.98 16.34
CA SER A 6 -34.06 90.07 16.26
C SER A 6 -34.00 88.80 17.17
N SER A 7 -33.09 87.83 17.02
CA SER A 7 -31.63 87.88 16.69
C SER A 7 -31.12 86.55 16.07
N SER A 8 -30.20 86.47 15.09
CA SER A 8 -28.71 86.65 15.15
C SER A 8 -28.01 85.83 16.26
N LEU A 9 -26.88 85.14 16.06
CA LEU A 9 -25.86 85.05 14.96
C LEU A 9 -25.18 83.62 15.01
N LEU A 10 -23.97 83.21 14.54
CA LEU A 10 -22.71 83.79 13.98
C LEU A 10 -21.93 82.70 13.16
N ARG A 11 -21.33 83.05 12.00
CA ARG A 11 -20.08 82.56 11.30
C ARG A 11 -19.49 81.14 11.56
N SER A 12 -19.16 80.30 10.54
CA SER A 12 -18.00 80.35 9.56
C SER A 12 -16.90 79.33 9.95
N ALA A 13 -16.10 78.67 9.10
CA ALA A 13 -15.94 78.55 7.62
C ALA A 13 -15.73 77.03 7.28
N GLY A 14 -15.41 76.52 6.07
CA GLY A 14 -15.08 77.07 4.74
C GLY A 14 -14.47 75.96 3.85
N SER A 15 -14.34 76.18 2.53
CA SER A 15 -13.75 75.23 1.52
C SER A 15 -14.43 73.84 1.45
N ALA A 16 -15.32 73.49 0.52
CA ALA A 16 -15.38 73.70 -0.93
C ALA A 16 -14.33 72.91 -1.76
N ARG A 17 -14.79 71.83 -2.40
CA ARG A 17 -14.73 71.62 -3.87
C ARG A 17 -15.75 70.54 -4.29
N ILE A 18 -16.16 70.60 -5.57
CA ILE A 18 -17.22 69.78 -6.21
C ILE A 18 -16.56 69.03 -7.39
N VAL A 19 -17.31 68.17 -8.10
CA VAL A 19 -16.99 67.53 -9.40
C VAL A 19 -16.10 66.26 -9.27
N VAL A 20 -16.39 65.10 -9.89
CA VAL A 20 -17.41 64.69 -10.89
C VAL A 20 -18.25 63.53 -10.32
N SER A 21 -19.50 63.35 -10.78
CA SER A 21 -20.23 62.07 -10.65
C SER A 21 -20.05 61.23 -11.91
N SER A 22 -19.46 60.03 -11.78
CA SER A 22 -19.41 59.02 -12.85
C SER A 22 -20.24 57.80 -12.48
N ARG A 23 -21.03 57.28 -13.43
CA ARG A 23 -21.86 56.08 -13.24
C ARG A 23 -20.97 54.85 -13.17
N GLN A 24 -20.92 54.19 -12.02
CA GLN A 24 -20.43 52.82 -11.94
C GLN A 24 -21.53 51.85 -12.39
N LEU A 25 -21.18 50.99 -13.36
CA LEU A 25 -21.96 49.79 -13.68
C LEU A 25 -21.85 48.80 -12.51
N PRO A 26 -22.89 48.00 -12.21
CA PRO A 26 -22.81 47.00 -11.17
C PRO A 26 -21.75 45.95 -11.53
N SER A 27 -20.82 45.70 -10.62
CA SER A 27 -19.83 44.63 -10.77
C SER A 27 -20.51 43.27 -10.65
N PHE A 28 -20.48 42.48 -11.74
CA PHE A 28 -20.85 41.07 -11.68
C PHE A 28 -19.83 40.33 -10.80
N SER A 29 -20.19 40.11 -9.54
CA SER A 29 -19.46 39.24 -8.62
C SER A 29 -19.58 37.79 -9.11
N SER A 30 -18.53 37.30 -9.76
CA SER A 30 -18.46 35.90 -10.17
C SER A 30 -18.52 35.00 -8.94
N LEU A 31 -19.57 34.17 -8.86
CA LEU A 31 -19.73 33.16 -7.82
C LEU A 31 -18.69 32.06 -8.03
N GLY A 32 -17.48 32.30 -7.53
CA GLY A 32 -16.35 31.36 -7.54
C GLY A 32 -16.67 30.10 -6.74
N ARG A 33 -17.37 29.17 -7.38
CA ARG A 33 -17.82 27.90 -6.79
C ARG A 33 -16.59 27.08 -6.43
N SER A 34 -16.29 27.00 -5.14
CA SER A 34 -15.07 26.35 -4.62
C SER A 34 -14.91 24.92 -5.17
N ILE A 35 -13.98 24.76 -6.13
CA ILE A 35 -13.61 23.46 -6.70
C ILE A 35 -12.86 22.71 -5.60
N ARG A 36 -13.57 21.82 -4.89
CA ARG A 36 -12.93 20.93 -3.92
C ARG A 36 -12.20 19.81 -4.70
N PRO A 37 -10.86 19.74 -4.66
CA PRO A 37 -10.12 18.71 -5.40
C PRO A 37 -10.51 17.31 -4.89
N SER A 38 -11.11 16.52 -5.77
CA SER A 38 -11.53 15.15 -5.49
C SER A 38 -10.27 14.28 -5.51
N THR A 39 -9.68 14.03 -4.34
CA THR A 39 -8.53 13.12 -4.26
C THR A 39 -8.98 11.72 -4.62
N ILE A 40 -8.49 11.18 -5.75
CA ILE A 40 -8.54 9.74 -5.99
C ILE A 40 -7.70 9.10 -4.89
N TYR A 41 -8.36 8.55 -3.88
CA TYR A 41 -7.71 7.70 -2.92
C TYR A 41 -7.22 6.46 -3.66
N THR A 42 -5.89 6.30 -3.77
CA THR A 42 -5.19 5.05 -4.07
C THR A 42 -5.34 4.12 -2.87
N LYS A 43 -6.60 3.79 -2.60
CA LYS A 43 -7.07 2.97 -1.48
C LYS A 43 -6.31 1.64 -1.56
N ARG A 44 -5.47 1.39 -0.55
CA ARG A 44 -4.45 0.32 -0.57
C ARG A 44 -5.10 -1.06 -0.44
N TRP A 45 -5.37 -1.72 -1.56
CA TRP A 45 -6.13 -2.99 -1.58
C TRP A 45 -5.46 -4.10 -2.37
N ASN A 46 -5.64 -5.31 -1.83
CA ASN A 46 -5.32 -6.59 -2.46
C ASN A 46 -5.78 -6.63 -3.93
N THR A 47 -5.00 -7.33 -4.75
CA THR A 47 -5.42 -7.78 -6.09
C THR A 47 -6.72 -8.58 -5.98
N THR A 48 -7.83 -7.97 -6.39
CA THR A 48 -9.12 -8.65 -6.45
C THR A 48 -9.05 -9.78 -7.48
N GLN A 49 -9.69 -10.91 -7.17
CA GLN A 49 -9.70 -12.09 -8.02
C GLN A 49 -10.31 -11.79 -9.39
N THR A 50 -9.79 -12.45 -10.43
CA THR A 50 -10.43 -12.55 -11.72
C THR A 50 -11.69 -13.43 -11.60
N ASP A 51 -12.86 -12.79 -11.46
CA ASP A 51 -14.16 -13.45 -11.44
C ASP A 51 -14.43 -14.18 -12.77
N ALA A 52 -14.03 -15.45 -12.86
CA ALA A 52 -14.39 -16.33 -13.97
C ALA A 52 -15.90 -16.65 -13.89
N PRO A 53 -16.69 -16.40 -14.96
CA PRO A 53 -18.13 -16.53 -14.89
C PRO A 53 -18.58 -17.98 -14.74
N ARG A 54 -19.31 -18.28 -13.65
CA ARG A 54 -20.03 -19.55 -13.47
C ARG A 54 -20.98 -19.80 -14.65
N ARG A 55 -20.68 -20.79 -15.50
CA ARG A 55 -21.69 -21.40 -16.37
C ARG A 55 -22.51 -22.41 -15.57
N SER A 56 -23.78 -22.08 -15.35
CA SER A 56 -24.80 -23.03 -14.91
C SER A 56 -25.14 -24.00 -16.05
N GLY A 57 -25.01 -25.31 -15.80
CA GLY A 57 -25.47 -26.37 -16.70
C GLY A 57 -26.30 -27.38 -15.91
N THR A 58 -27.62 -27.37 -16.12
CA THR A 58 -28.51 -28.46 -15.71
C THR A 58 -28.34 -29.65 -16.67
N GLY A 59 -28.62 -30.88 -16.19
CA GLY A 59 -28.45 -32.12 -16.96
C GLY A 59 -29.59 -32.41 -17.97
N PRO A 60 -30.00 -33.67 -18.22
CA PRO A 60 -29.90 -34.83 -17.30
C PRO A 60 -29.46 -36.17 -17.95
N ASP A 61 -29.54 -37.25 -17.15
CA ASP A 61 -29.79 -38.67 -17.48
C ASP A 61 -29.03 -39.43 -18.60
N ALA A 62 -28.38 -40.55 -18.21
CA ALA A 62 -28.63 -41.90 -18.74
C ALA A 62 -27.74 -42.96 -18.05
N ALA A 63 -28.24 -44.19 -17.90
CA ALA A 63 -27.54 -45.32 -17.25
C ALA A 63 -26.86 -46.27 -18.25
N GLY A 64 -26.00 -47.20 -17.78
CA GLY A 64 -25.72 -48.43 -18.54
C GLY A 64 -24.41 -49.16 -18.23
N SER A 65 -24.53 -50.47 -17.96
CA SER A 65 -23.60 -51.59 -18.17
C SER A 65 -22.35 -51.34 -19.05
N SER A 66 -21.10 -51.71 -18.69
CA SER A 66 -20.56 -53.00 -18.17
C SER A 66 -20.30 -54.09 -19.23
N GLN A 67 -19.30 -54.95 -18.95
CA GLN A 67 -18.68 -56.00 -19.80
C GLN A 67 -17.75 -55.46 -20.92
N SER A 68 -16.53 -55.96 -21.20
CA SER A 68 -15.76 -57.20 -20.93
C SER A 68 -15.82 -58.29 -22.02
N GLY A 69 -14.64 -58.65 -22.54
CA GLY A 69 -14.40 -59.71 -23.53
C GLY A 69 -13.60 -59.16 -24.71
N SER A 70 -12.29 -59.39 -24.94
CA SER A 70 -11.41 -60.57 -24.88
C SER A 70 -11.27 -61.31 -26.22
N THR A 71 -10.09 -61.16 -26.86
CA THR A 71 -9.47 -62.12 -27.82
C THR A 71 -10.25 -62.42 -29.13
N SER A 72 -9.66 -62.87 -30.24
CA SER A 72 -8.34 -63.49 -30.48
C SER A 72 -7.75 -63.20 -31.88
N SER A 73 -6.43 -63.37 -32.00
CA SER A 73 -5.65 -63.84 -33.16
C SER A 73 -6.18 -63.70 -34.61
N SER A 74 -5.40 -63.01 -35.47
CA SER A 74 -4.80 -63.63 -36.67
C SER A 74 -3.64 -62.81 -37.27
N ARG A 75 -2.53 -63.48 -37.57
CA ARG A 75 -1.44 -63.10 -38.49
C ARG A 75 -1.31 -64.24 -39.52
N PRO A 76 -0.57 -64.11 -40.64
CA PRO A 76 0.16 -62.93 -41.16
C PRO A 76 -0.24 -62.57 -42.62
N ASN A 77 0.34 -61.50 -43.17
CA ASN A 77 1.20 -61.58 -44.36
C ASN A 77 1.85 -60.22 -44.68
N ASP A 78 3.13 -60.26 -45.07
CA ASP A 78 3.90 -59.16 -45.68
C ASP A 78 3.82 -59.33 -47.22
N PRO A 79 4.00 -58.30 -48.07
CA PRO A 79 5.36 -57.84 -48.34
C PRO A 79 5.56 -56.33 -48.66
N LYS A 80 6.60 -55.77 -48.03
CA LYS A 80 7.63 -54.84 -48.61
C LYS A 80 7.24 -53.44 -49.15
N SER A 81 8.11 -52.49 -48.76
CA SER A 81 8.56 -51.27 -49.48
C SER A 81 7.54 -50.16 -49.82
N GLY A 82 7.80 -48.95 -49.31
CA GLY A 82 7.07 -47.72 -49.65
C GLY A 82 7.38 -46.56 -48.69
N GLU A 83 8.18 -45.62 -49.17
CA GLU A 83 8.64 -44.31 -48.68
C GLU A 83 7.94 -43.53 -47.52
N GLU A 84 8.76 -42.77 -46.79
CA GLU A 84 8.51 -41.45 -46.17
C GLU A 84 7.21 -41.16 -45.38
N GLY A 85 7.00 -41.87 -44.26
CA GLY A 85 6.10 -41.40 -43.19
C GLY A 85 6.76 -40.36 -42.26
N LYS A 86 6.35 -39.08 -42.33
CA LYS A 86 6.87 -37.99 -41.47
C LYS A 86 6.72 -38.32 -39.97
N LYS A 87 7.83 -38.24 -39.21
CA LYS A 87 7.86 -38.48 -37.75
C LYS A 87 7.19 -37.33 -36.96
N GLY A 88 5.86 -37.28 -36.95
CA GLY A 88 5.13 -36.49 -35.96
C GLY A 88 5.46 -36.96 -34.55
N LEU A 89 5.76 -36.05 -33.61
CA LEU A 89 5.96 -36.42 -32.21
C LEU A 89 4.70 -37.13 -31.72
N LYS A 90 4.86 -38.35 -31.19
CA LYS A 90 3.75 -39.09 -30.59
C LYS A 90 3.26 -38.30 -29.37
N ILE A 91 2.09 -37.65 -29.51
CA ILE A 91 1.47 -36.75 -28.54
C ILE A 91 1.45 -37.30 -27.10
N SER A 92 1.31 -38.63 -26.95
CA SER A 92 1.44 -39.37 -25.68
C SER A 92 2.75 -39.08 -24.90
N TRP A 93 3.88 -38.89 -25.57
CA TRP A 93 5.16 -38.56 -24.92
C TRP A 93 5.21 -37.11 -24.43
N ILE A 94 4.56 -36.18 -25.13
CA ILE A 94 4.44 -34.77 -24.70
C ILE A 94 3.55 -34.70 -23.46
N PHE A 95 2.40 -35.39 -23.45
CA PHE A 95 1.54 -35.48 -22.27
C PHE A 95 2.19 -36.21 -21.09
N SER A 96 2.94 -37.30 -21.33
CA SER A 96 3.70 -37.98 -20.28
C SER A 96 4.81 -37.08 -19.71
N GLY A 97 5.46 -36.29 -20.56
CA GLY A 97 6.43 -35.27 -20.15
C GLY A 97 5.81 -34.17 -19.28
N LEU A 98 4.69 -33.56 -19.72
CA LEU A 98 3.98 -32.56 -18.92
C LEU A 98 3.42 -33.14 -17.61
N ALA A 99 2.91 -34.37 -17.62
CA ALA A 99 2.41 -35.03 -16.41
C ALA A 99 3.54 -35.32 -15.42
N GLY A 100 4.71 -35.77 -15.90
CA GLY A 100 5.91 -35.97 -15.09
C GLY A 100 6.46 -34.65 -14.52
N LEU A 101 6.51 -33.59 -15.33
CA LEU A 101 6.93 -32.26 -14.90
C LEU A 101 5.96 -31.67 -13.86
N GLY A 102 4.65 -31.75 -14.11
CA GLY A 102 3.62 -31.28 -13.18
C GLY A 102 3.62 -32.06 -11.86
N ALA A 103 3.87 -33.37 -11.91
CA ALA A 103 4.09 -34.18 -10.71
C ALA A 103 5.34 -33.76 -9.94
N LEU A 104 6.47 -33.51 -10.64
CA LEU A 104 7.71 -33.02 -10.01
C LEU A 104 7.54 -31.64 -9.35
N VAL A 105 6.90 -30.69 -10.02
CA VAL A 105 6.59 -29.36 -9.45
C VAL A 105 5.66 -29.48 -8.25
N THR A 106 4.63 -30.34 -8.32
CA THR A 106 3.71 -30.59 -7.20
C THR A 106 4.43 -31.25 -6.02
N ILE A 107 5.36 -32.18 -6.28
CA ILE A 107 6.19 -32.83 -5.25
C ILE A 107 7.17 -31.83 -4.63
N TYR A 108 7.81 -30.97 -5.43
CA TYR A 108 8.74 -29.95 -4.97
C TYR A 108 8.04 -28.95 -4.02
N GLY A 109 6.93 -28.34 -4.46
CA GLY A 109 6.14 -27.44 -3.62
C GLY A 109 5.56 -28.12 -2.37
N LEU A 110 5.27 -29.43 -2.42
CA LEU A 110 4.95 -30.19 -1.21
C LEU A 110 6.15 -30.34 -0.28
N LEU A 111 7.33 -30.71 -0.79
CA LEU A 111 8.53 -30.93 0.01
C LEU A 111 9.00 -29.65 0.72
N GLU A 112 8.84 -28.51 0.06
CA GLU A 112 9.12 -27.17 0.57
C GLU A 112 8.12 -26.75 1.66
N PHE A 113 6.81 -26.86 1.40
CA PHE A 113 5.77 -26.68 2.43
C PHE A 113 5.96 -27.64 3.63
N TYR A 114 6.51 -28.83 3.39
CA TYR A 114 6.81 -29.80 4.45
C TYR A 114 8.14 -29.55 5.15
N SER A 115 9.09 -28.80 4.58
CA SER A 115 10.44 -28.57 5.14
C SER A 115 10.40 -27.47 6.20
N THR A 116 9.81 -26.32 5.88
CA THR A 116 9.66 -25.15 6.77
C THR A 116 9.01 -25.52 8.11
N LEU A 117 8.01 -26.41 8.06
CA LEU A 117 7.25 -26.87 9.22
C LEU A 117 7.93 -27.99 10.03
N LYS A 118 9.16 -28.41 9.70
CA LYS A 118 9.94 -29.38 10.52
C LYS A 118 10.47 -28.75 11.82
N THR A 119 10.68 -27.44 11.84
CA THR A 119 11.19 -26.64 12.99
C THR A 119 10.20 -26.52 14.17
N TRP A 120 8.97 -27.00 13.96
CA TRP A 120 7.88 -26.95 14.94
C TRP A 120 7.70 -28.29 15.66
N PRO A 121 7.37 -28.31 16.97
CA PRO A 121 7.01 -29.52 17.69
C PRO A 121 5.78 -30.20 17.07
N LYS A 122 5.70 -31.54 17.17
CA LYS A 122 4.65 -32.35 16.51
C LYS A 122 3.23 -31.88 16.85
N ALA A 123 2.99 -31.45 18.08
CA ALA A 123 1.68 -30.98 18.55
C ALA A 123 1.18 -29.77 17.76
N VAL A 124 1.94 -28.66 17.73
CA VAL A 124 1.58 -27.42 17.00
C VAL A 124 1.58 -27.64 15.48
N ARG A 125 2.49 -28.48 14.97
CA ARG A 125 2.66 -28.73 13.53
C ARG A 125 1.40 -29.27 12.83
N ILE A 126 0.56 -30.01 13.54
CA ILE A 126 -0.66 -30.63 12.97
C ILE A 126 -1.73 -29.56 12.65
N PRO A 127 -2.26 -28.78 13.62
CA PRO A 127 -3.22 -27.72 13.33
C PRO A 127 -2.62 -26.62 12.45
N LEU A 128 -1.34 -26.25 12.63
CA LEU A 128 -0.69 -25.24 11.76
C LEU A 128 -0.70 -25.64 10.27
N ARG A 129 -0.53 -26.94 9.96
CA ARG A 129 -0.68 -27.46 8.59
C ARG A 129 -2.12 -27.43 8.10
N ALA A 130 -3.10 -27.71 8.95
CA ALA A 130 -4.52 -27.59 8.61
C ALA A 130 -4.92 -26.13 8.34
N ALA A 131 -4.42 -25.20 9.15
CA ALA A 131 -4.65 -23.76 9.04
C ALA A 131 -4.15 -23.19 7.71
N LEU A 132 -2.89 -23.44 7.37
CA LEU A 132 -2.28 -23.00 6.10
C LEU A 132 -2.97 -23.66 4.88
N LYS A 133 -3.28 -24.96 4.96
CA LYS A 133 -4.01 -25.67 3.90
C LYS A 133 -5.44 -25.13 3.70
N ALA A 134 -6.09 -24.66 4.75
CA ALA A 134 -7.38 -23.97 4.66
C ALA A 134 -7.24 -22.55 4.08
N LYS A 135 -6.18 -21.81 4.45
CA LYS A 135 -5.84 -20.48 3.89
C LYS A 135 -5.65 -20.55 2.37
N MET A 136 -4.86 -21.50 1.88
CA MET A 136 -4.65 -21.73 0.44
C MET A 136 -5.95 -22.09 -0.30
N ARG A 137 -6.85 -22.84 0.36
CA ARG A 137 -8.18 -23.19 -0.15
C ARG A 137 -9.21 -22.07 -0.03
N GLN A 138 -8.81 -20.89 0.48
CA GLN A 138 -9.68 -19.74 0.75
C GLN A 138 -10.80 -20.02 1.76
N ASP A 139 -10.70 -21.12 2.52
CA ASP A 139 -11.60 -21.48 3.62
C ASP A 139 -11.12 -20.79 4.90
N TYR A 140 -11.18 -19.46 4.88
CA TYR A 140 -10.60 -18.61 5.92
C TYR A 140 -11.20 -18.87 7.30
N ARG A 141 -12.48 -19.28 7.39
CA ARG A 141 -13.13 -19.65 8.65
C ARG A 141 -12.51 -20.88 9.31
N LYS A 142 -12.26 -21.96 8.55
CA LYS A 142 -11.53 -23.12 9.10
C LYS A 142 -10.06 -22.78 9.35
N SER A 143 -9.47 -21.93 8.52
CA SER A 143 -8.10 -21.44 8.72
C SER A 143 -7.95 -20.73 10.07
N GLU A 144 -8.87 -19.81 10.41
CA GLU A 144 -8.92 -19.13 11.70
C GLU A 144 -9.01 -20.13 12.87
N GLN A 145 -9.94 -21.10 12.79
CA GLN A 145 -10.12 -22.13 13.82
C GLN A 145 -8.83 -22.93 14.06
N TYR A 146 -8.20 -23.44 13.00
CA TYR A 146 -6.95 -24.19 13.11
C TYR A 146 -5.75 -23.32 13.54
N PHE A 147 -5.75 -22.02 13.24
CA PHE A 147 -4.72 -21.10 13.77
C PHE A 147 -4.90 -20.85 15.27
N ARG A 148 -6.15 -20.73 15.76
CA ARG A 148 -6.45 -20.64 17.20
C ARG A 148 -6.08 -21.92 17.95
N GLU A 149 -6.41 -23.09 17.39
CA GLU A 149 -5.98 -24.39 17.91
C GLU A 149 -4.43 -24.50 17.96
N ALA A 150 -3.73 -24.10 16.89
CA ALA A 150 -2.27 -24.09 16.86
C ALA A 150 -1.66 -23.13 17.91
N LEU A 151 -2.31 -22.00 18.17
CA LEU A 151 -1.89 -21.02 19.18
C LEU A 151 -2.12 -21.54 20.62
N GLU A 152 -3.28 -22.13 20.90
CA GLU A 152 -3.57 -22.76 22.20
C GLU A 152 -2.58 -23.89 22.51
N VAL A 153 -2.30 -24.75 21.52
CA VAL A 153 -1.29 -25.81 21.63
C VAL A 153 0.13 -25.24 21.76
N ALA A 154 0.44 -24.07 21.17
CA ALA A 154 1.74 -23.42 21.32
C ALA A 154 1.92 -22.76 22.70
N LEU A 155 0.87 -22.15 23.25
CA LEU A 155 0.87 -21.56 24.58
C LEU A 155 1.04 -22.62 25.67
N THR A 156 0.27 -23.72 25.59
CA THR A 156 0.23 -24.79 26.60
C THR A 156 1.51 -25.62 26.69
N ILE A 157 2.27 -25.80 25.61
CA ILE A 157 3.57 -26.51 25.66
C ILE A 157 4.75 -25.63 26.15
N GLY A 158 4.52 -24.32 26.32
CA GLY A 158 5.52 -23.36 26.79
C GLY A 158 6.67 -23.05 25.82
N PRO A 159 7.51 -22.06 26.14
CA PRO A 159 8.58 -21.58 25.26
C PRO A 159 9.68 -22.62 25.01
N GLN A 160 10.02 -23.44 26.01
CA GLN A 160 11.07 -24.47 25.93
C GLN A 160 10.78 -25.48 24.79
N SER A 161 9.52 -25.89 24.63
CA SER A 161 9.08 -26.81 23.57
C SER A 161 9.10 -26.19 22.16
N LEU A 162 9.35 -24.88 22.06
CA LEU A 162 9.34 -24.09 20.84
C LEU A 162 10.72 -23.54 20.46
N GLU A 163 11.80 -23.90 21.14
CA GLU A 163 13.15 -23.50 20.77
C GLU A 163 13.62 -24.08 19.41
N PRO A 164 14.63 -23.47 18.74
CA PRO A 164 15.11 -22.10 18.95
C PRO A 164 14.06 -21.06 18.49
N ASP A 165 14.27 -19.79 18.84
CA ASP A 165 13.45 -18.65 18.44
C ASP A 165 11.95 -18.77 18.80
N ALA A 166 11.64 -19.25 20.02
CA ALA A 166 10.26 -19.47 20.48
C ALA A 166 9.33 -18.24 20.31
N LEU A 167 9.85 -17.03 20.57
CA LEU A 167 9.13 -15.76 20.41
C LEU A 167 8.78 -15.48 18.93
N GLN A 168 9.69 -15.74 17.99
CA GLN A 168 9.44 -15.61 16.55
C GLN A 168 8.38 -16.60 16.07
N LYS A 169 8.40 -17.82 16.62
CA LYS A 169 7.43 -18.87 16.28
C LYS A 169 6.03 -18.44 16.72
N ILE A 170 5.82 -18.18 18.01
CA ILE A 170 4.47 -17.86 18.51
C ILE A 170 3.91 -16.56 17.90
N THR A 171 4.72 -15.50 17.78
CA THR A 171 4.28 -14.23 17.15
C THR A 171 4.07 -14.38 15.64
N GLY A 172 4.75 -15.34 14.99
CA GLY A 172 4.46 -15.77 13.62
C GLY A 172 3.05 -16.38 13.46
N ILE A 173 2.55 -17.13 14.44
CA ILE A 173 1.17 -17.64 14.42
C ILE A 173 0.16 -16.49 14.49
N TYR A 174 0.37 -15.53 15.40
CA TYR A 174 -0.50 -14.35 15.49
C TYR A 174 -0.51 -13.51 14.21
N VAL A 175 0.65 -13.30 13.57
CA VAL A 175 0.74 -12.58 12.29
C VAL A 175 -0.05 -13.30 11.18
N GLU A 176 0.03 -14.63 11.13
CA GLU A 176 -0.70 -15.40 10.12
C GLU A 176 -2.20 -15.53 10.40
N LEU A 177 -2.60 -15.59 11.67
CA LEU A 177 -3.99 -15.47 12.13
C LEU A 177 -4.58 -14.09 11.78
N ALA A 178 -3.85 -13.01 12.06
CA ALA A 178 -4.24 -11.65 11.71
C ALA A 178 -4.40 -11.47 10.19
N ASN A 179 -3.45 -12.00 9.40
CA ASN A 179 -3.55 -12.03 7.93
C ASN A 179 -4.81 -12.78 7.43
N VAL A 180 -5.26 -13.85 8.12
CA VAL A 180 -6.53 -14.53 7.81
C VAL A 180 -7.74 -13.69 8.21
N LEU A 181 -7.73 -13.08 9.39
CA LEU A 181 -8.79 -12.18 9.87
C LEU A 181 -8.96 -10.96 8.95
N GLU A 182 -7.88 -10.40 8.41
CA GLU A 182 -7.89 -9.34 7.39
C GLU A 182 -8.55 -9.79 6.08
N LEU A 183 -8.23 -10.99 5.59
CA LEU A 183 -8.89 -11.60 4.41
C LEU A 183 -10.39 -11.86 4.65
N MET A 184 -10.80 -12.04 5.90
CA MET A 184 -12.21 -12.11 6.34
C MET A 184 -12.84 -10.73 6.62
N GLY A 185 -12.07 -9.64 6.50
CA GLY A 185 -12.51 -8.27 6.79
C GLY A 185 -12.53 -7.88 8.28
N GLN A 186 -12.15 -8.79 9.19
CA GLN A 186 -12.14 -8.62 10.65
C GLN A 186 -10.91 -7.84 11.14
N ARG A 187 -10.68 -6.64 10.59
CA ARG A 187 -9.45 -5.83 10.84
C ARG A 187 -9.23 -5.47 12.31
N VAL A 188 -10.31 -5.30 13.07
CA VAL A 188 -10.26 -4.92 14.50
C VAL A 188 -9.72 -6.09 15.32
N THR A 189 -10.27 -7.29 15.11
CA THR A 189 -9.76 -8.53 15.70
C THR A 189 -8.33 -8.82 15.22
N ALA A 190 -8.01 -8.60 13.94
CA ALA A 190 -6.64 -8.73 13.45
C ALA A 190 -5.65 -7.78 14.16
N PHE A 191 -6.07 -6.54 14.43
CA PHE A 191 -5.30 -5.57 15.21
C PHE A 191 -5.14 -6.01 16.68
N GLU A 192 -6.18 -6.57 17.30
CA GLU A 192 -6.13 -7.12 18.66
C GLU A 192 -5.15 -8.30 18.75
N GLU A 193 -5.19 -9.25 17.81
CA GLU A 193 -4.25 -10.37 17.78
C GLU A 193 -2.79 -9.93 17.56
N LEU A 194 -2.56 -8.90 16.74
CA LEU A 194 -1.21 -8.32 16.58
C LEU A 194 -0.75 -7.52 17.80
N ARG A 195 -1.68 -6.93 18.58
CA ARG A 195 -1.34 -6.31 19.86
C ARG A 195 -0.98 -7.37 20.89
N ASN A 196 -1.75 -8.46 20.98
CA ASN A 196 -1.44 -9.62 21.83
C ASN A 196 -0.02 -10.17 21.50
N ALA A 197 0.34 -10.22 20.22
CA ALA A 197 1.68 -10.60 19.78
C ALA A 197 2.77 -9.59 20.16
N LEU A 198 2.46 -8.29 20.17
CA LEU A 198 3.40 -7.23 20.57
C LEU A 198 3.63 -7.22 22.08
N ASP A 199 2.59 -7.43 22.88
CA ASP A 199 2.64 -7.45 24.34
C ASP A 199 3.60 -8.57 24.86
N MET A 200 3.82 -9.64 24.09
CA MET A 200 4.80 -10.70 24.39
C MET A 200 6.27 -10.23 24.39
N PHE A 201 6.59 -9.05 23.83
CA PHE A 201 7.93 -8.47 23.85
C PHE A 201 8.18 -7.51 25.04
N GLY A 202 7.18 -7.32 25.92
CA GLY A 202 7.28 -6.46 27.11
C GLY A 202 7.04 -4.97 26.86
N SER A 203 7.36 -4.12 27.84
CA SER A 203 6.89 -2.73 27.86
C SER A 203 7.68 -1.73 27.01
N ASP A 204 8.92 -2.05 26.62
CA ASP A 204 9.76 -1.21 25.74
C ASP A 204 10.53 -2.08 24.72
N PRO A 205 9.83 -2.65 23.73
CA PRO A 205 10.43 -3.60 22.80
C PRO A 205 11.19 -2.93 21.64
N LEU A 206 11.11 -1.59 21.52
CA LEU A 206 11.79 -0.79 20.48
C LEU A 206 13.14 -0.20 20.93
N ARG A 207 13.58 -0.50 22.15
CA ARG A 207 14.88 -0.02 22.68
C ARG A 207 16.09 -0.60 21.96
N GLY A 208 15.94 -1.74 21.30
CA GLY A 208 16.98 -2.42 20.52
C GLY A 208 17.31 -3.84 21.03
N PRO A 209 18.19 -4.56 20.32
CA PRO A 209 18.63 -5.90 20.73
C PRO A 209 19.43 -5.84 22.03
N GLY A 210 19.36 -6.91 22.82
CA GLY A 210 20.00 -7.02 24.14
C GLY A 210 19.19 -6.40 25.28
N ASN A 211 18.06 -5.75 25.00
CA ASN A 211 17.14 -5.31 26.06
C ASN A 211 16.57 -6.53 26.81
N GLU A 212 16.57 -6.45 28.14
CA GLU A 212 15.90 -7.42 29.02
C GLU A 212 14.41 -7.09 29.08
N ILE A 213 13.54 -8.11 29.10
CA ILE A 213 12.09 -7.91 29.07
C ILE A 213 11.60 -7.41 30.44
N SER A 214 11.77 -6.10 30.64
CA SER A 214 11.18 -5.36 31.75
C SER A 214 9.65 -5.41 31.66
N SER A 215 8.99 -5.82 32.74
CA SER A 215 7.56 -5.60 32.93
C SER A 215 7.22 -5.50 34.41
N HIS A 216 6.05 -4.93 34.71
CA HIS A 216 5.47 -4.88 36.06
C HIS A 216 4.52 -6.06 36.34
N THR A 217 4.57 -7.11 35.51
CA THR A 217 3.65 -8.26 35.52
C THR A 217 4.43 -9.58 35.61
N PRO A 218 4.16 -10.46 36.59
CA PRO A 218 4.96 -11.66 36.81
C PRO A 218 4.80 -12.77 35.75
N GLU A 219 3.85 -12.64 34.82
CA GLU A 219 3.43 -13.72 33.90
C GLU A 219 3.81 -13.46 32.42
N ILE A 220 5.06 -13.07 32.15
CA ILE A 220 5.57 -13.00 30.76
C ILE A 220 5.78 -14.43 30.24
N TRP A 221 5.12 -14.82 29.15
CA TRP A 221 5.13 -16.20 28.62
C TRP A 221 6.54 -16.77 28.34
N ILE A 222 7.50 -15.94 27.92
CA ILE A 222 8.89 -16.36 27.67
C ILE A 222 9.84 -16.21 28.88
N GLY A 223 9.33 -15.69 30.00
CA GLY A 223 10.11 -15.37 31.20
C GLY A 223 10.83 -14.02 31.11
N SER A 224 11.08 -13.40 32.28
CA SER A 224 11.72 -12.08 32.40
C SER A 224 13.23 -12.07 32.11
N THR A 225 13.87 -13.23 32.04
CA THR A 225 15.32 -13.37 31.78
C THR A 225 15.67 -13.43 30.29
N TYR A 226 14.68 -13.47 29.39
CA TYR A 226 14.94 -13.46 27.95
C TYR A 226 15.50 -12.10 27.50
N LYS A 227 16.43 -12.13 26.53
CA LYS A 227 17.01 -10.92 25.92
C LYS A 227 16.67 -10.88 24.45
N LEU A 228 16.04 -9.78 24.01
CA LEU A 228 15.56 -9.64 22.64
C LEU A 228 16.73 -9.68 21.64
N ASN A 229 16.65 -10.54 20.63
CA ASN A 229 17.68 -10.66 19.59
C ASN A 229 17.40 -9.72 18.38
N GLU A 230 18.28 -9.65 17.38
CA GLU A 230 18.08 -8.76 16.22
C GLU A 230 16.78 -9.10 15.45
N LYS A 231 16.44 -10.40 15.30
CA LYS A 231 15.18 -10.83 14.65
C LYS A 231 13.96 -10.37 15.44
N ASP A 232 14.05 -10.34 16.77
CA ASP A 232 12.97 -9.87 17.65
C ASP A 232 12.76 -8.37 17.48
N HIS A 233 13.83 -7.59 17.48
CA HIS A 233 13.75 -6.15 17.22
C HIS A 233 13.17 -5.87 15.82
N LEU A 234 13.59 -6.61 14.79
CA LEU A 234 12.99 -6.53 13.45
C LEU A 234 11.49 -6.91 13.44
N ARG A 235 11.11 -7.98 14.15
CA ARG A 235 9.71 -8.42 14.29
C ARG A 235 8.85 -7.35 14.96
N VAL A 236 9.35 -6.72 16.03
CA VAL A 236 8.67 -5.63 16.74
C VAL A 236 8.45 -4.43 15.83
N ILE A 237 9.48 -4.00 15.09
CA ILE A 237 9.35 -2.89 14.11
C ILE A 237 8.26 -3.22 13.07
N GLY A 238 8.24 -4.46 12.56
CA GLY A 238 7.22 -4.94 11.64
C GLY A 238 5.81 -4.97 12.25
N LEU A 239 5.66 -5.40 13.51
CA LEU A 239 4.39 -5.37 14.25
C LEU A 239 3.89 -3.94 14.44
N TYR A 240 4.74 -3.00 14.87
CA TYR A 240 4.41 -1.57 14.96
C TYR A 240 3.94 -1.03 13.60
N GLN A 241 4.68 -1.31 12.52
CA GLN A 241 4.29 -0.87 11.17
C GLN A 241 2.90 -1.40 10.77
N LYS A 242 2.65 -2.70 10.99
CA LYS A 242 1.40 -3.37 10.62
C LYS A 242 0.20 -2.91 11.48
N LEU A 243 0.38 -2.75 12.79
CA LEU A 243 -0.60 -2.18 13.72
C LEU A 243 -0.97 -0.73 13.33
N GLY A 244 0.02 0.06 12.91
CA GLY A 244 -0.18 1.41 12.41
C GLY A 244 -0.99 1.49 11.12
N GLN A 245 -0.69 0.60 10.16
CA GLN A 245 -1.47 0.45 8.91
C GLN A 245 -2.90 -0.02 9.17
N LEU A 246 -3.11 -1.03 10.02
CA LEU A 246 -4.46 -1.49 10.39
C LEU A 246 -5.26 -0.41 11.10
N SER A 247 -4.64 0.37 11.99
CA SER A 247 -5.28 1.52 12.64
C SER A 247 -5.73 2.56 11.62
N LEU A 248 -4.91 2.85 10.60
CA LEU A 248 -5.26 3.73 9.49
C LEU A 248 -6.47 3.17 8.72
N ASP A 249 -6.43 1.90 8.35
CA ASP A 249 -7.48 1.24 7.58
C ASP A 249 -8.81 1.09 8.34
N ILE A 250 -8.76 0.94 9.67
CA ILE A 250 -9.94 1.00 10.53
C ILE A 250 -10.45 2.44 10.58
N SER A 251 -9.58 3.44 10.79
CA SER A 251 -9.94 4.87 10.80
C SER A 251 -10.48 5.41 9.45
N ASN A 252 -10.31 4.65 8.36
CA ASN A 252 -10.86 4.92 7.04
C ASN A 252 -12.19 4.19 6.76
N SER A 253 -12.63 3.32 7.66
CA SER A 253 -13.92 2.63 7.57
C SER A 253 -15.06 3.56 7.99
N ARG A 254 -16.11 3.63 7.16
CA ARG A 254 -17.39 4.28 7.54
C ARG A 254 -18.13 3.59 8.69
N ARG A 255 -17.65 2.41 9.11
CA ARG A 255 -18.17 1.62 10.24
C ARG A 255 -17.02 1.26 11.21
N ALA A 256 -16.08 2.18 11.42
CA ALA A 256 -15.08 2.03 12.47
C ALA A 256 -15.78 1.95 13.83
N PRO A 257 -15.49 0.95 14.69
CA PRO A 257 -15.94 0.99 16.08
C PRO A 257 -15.16 2.06 16.84
N THR A 258 -15.62 2.41 18.05
CA THR A 258 -14.82 3.18 19.00
C THR A 258 -13.47 2.51 19.24
N TYR A 259 -12.40 3.29 19.34
CA TYR A 259 -11.09 2.76 19.73
C TYR A 259 -11.10 2.41 21.22
N SER A 260 -10.67 1.19 21.54
CA SER A 260 -10.49 0.74 22.92
C SER A 260 -8.99 0.74 23.24
N PRO A 261 -8.50 1.63 24.14
CA PRO A 261 -7.11 1.57 24.60
C PRO A 261 -6.84 0.24 25.32
N PRO A 262 -5.57 -0.19 25.43
CA PRO A 262 -5.22 -1.39 26.18
C PRO A 262 -5.70 -1.30 27.64
N SER A 263 -6.27 -2.38 28.15
CA SER A 263 -6.79 -2.49 29.52
C SER A 263 -5.70 -2.74 30.57
N THR A 264 -4.48 -3.03 30.14
CA THR A 264 -3.30 -3.19 31.00
C THR A 264 -2.88 -1.83 31.58
N LEU A 265 -3.04 -1.69 32.90
CA LEU A 265 -2.93 -0.42 33.64
C LEU A 265 -1.58 0.32 33.48
N SER A 266 -0.55 -0.39 33.03
CA SER A 266 0.83 0.09 32.82
C SER A 266 1.09 0.67 31.42
N ALA A 267 0.23 0.42 30.43
CA ALA A 267 0.50 0.68 29.01
C ALA A 267 -0.28 1.88 28.45
N LYS A 268 -0.19 3.05 29.09
CA LYS A 268 -0.74 4.30 28.54
C LYS A 268 0.02 4.70 27.28
N LEU A 269 -0.60 4.47 26.12
CA LEU A 269 -0.07 4.86 24.82
C LEU A 269 -0.07 6.39 24.70
N THR A 270 1.12 6.99 24.67
CA THR A 270 1.32 8.44 24.50
C THR A 270 1.97 8.76 23.16
N LEU A 271 1.45 9.78 22.48
CA LEU A 271 2.00 10.32 21.25
C LEU A 271 3.36 11.01 21.50
N PRO A 272 4.17 11.26 20.44
CA PRO A 272 5.36 12.11 20.55
C PRO A 272 5.10 13.54 21.07
N THR A 273 3.84 14.00 21.06
CA THR A 273 3.37 15.26 21.67
C THR A 273 3.13 15.17 23.18
N GLY A 274 3.20 13.98 23.78
CA GLY A 274 2.83 13.69 25.17
C GLY A 274 1.33 13.43 25.39
N GLU A 275 0.51 13.51 24.35
CA GLU A 275 -0.94 13.31 24.44
C GLU A 275 -1.33 11.82 24.47
N GLU A 276 -2.31 11.45 25.30
CA GLU A 276 -2.85 10.08 25.35
C GLU A 276 -3.66 9.73 24.09
N VAL A 277 -3.41 8.55 23.51
CA VAL A 277 -4.11 8.00 22.34
C VAL A 277 -5.56 7.64 22.67
N LYS A 278 -6.53 8.26 21.98
CA LYS A 278 -7.98 8.12 22.22
C LYS A 278 -8.75 7.65 21.00
N ASN A 279 -8.21 7.76 19.78
CA ASN A 279 -8.86 7.25 18.57
C ASN A 279 -7.90 6.59 17.56
N TRP A 280 -8.46 5.89 16.57
CA TRP A 280 -7.71 5.13 15.57
C TRP A 280 -6.71 5.95 14.73
N ASN A 281 -6.90 7.26 14.55
CA ASN A 281 -5.92 8.09 13.84
C ASN A 281 -4.67 8.33 14.72
N GLU A 282 -4.86 8.55 16.02
CA GLU A 282 -3.79 8.71 17.00
C GLU A 282 -3.09 7.37 17.29
N ALA A 283 -3.82 6.26 17.29
CA ALA A 283 -3.22 4.93 17.35
C ALA A 283 -2.35 4.68 16.11
N SER A 284 -2.85 5.01 14.91
CA SER A 284 -2.07 4.92 13.68
C SER A 284 -0.81 5.80 13.72
N GLU A 285 -0.94 7.05 14.16
CA GLU A 285 0.17 7.97 14.38
C GLU A 285 1.23 7.38 15.31
N TYR A 286 0.82 6.93 16.51
CA TYR A 286 1.70 6.31 17.51
C TYR A 286 2.48 5.14 16.94
N TYR A 287 1.79 4.19 16.31
CA TYR A 287 2.42 2.96 15.81
C TYR A 287 3.34 3.26 14.62
N LEU A 288 2.93 4.12 13.68
CA LEU A 288 3.72 4.49 12.50
C LEU A 288 4.91 5.41 12.83
N SER A 289 4.78 6.36 13.77
CA SER A 289 5.89 7.24 14.16
C SER A 289 6.99 6.47 14.89
N ASN A 290 6.61 5.51 15.73
CA ASN A 290 7.54 4.62 16.42
C ASN A 290 8.21 3.65 15.44
N ALA A 291 7.46 3.02 14.52
CA ALA A 291 8.04 2.22 13.44
C ALA A 291 9.05 3.01 12.61
N LEU A 292 8.66 4.19 12.10
CA LEU A 292 9.50 5.09 11.31
C LEU A 292 10.79 5.45 12.05
N THR A 293 10.69 5.82 13.33
CA THR A 293 11.84 6.17 14.17
C THR A 293 12.80 4.99 14.36
N ALA A 294 12.27 3.78 14.59
CA ALA A 294 13.09 2.58 14.77
C ALA A 294 13.74 2.10 13.46
N MET A 295 13.04 2.17 12.33
CA MET A 295 13.59 1.89 11.00
C MET A 295 14.72 2.86 10.62
N LEU A 296 14.55 4.16 10.90
CA LEU A 296 15.59 5.16 10.67
C LEU A 296 16.80 4.94 11.58
N LYS A 297 16.60 4.67 12.87
CA LYS A 297 17.71 4.31 13.79
C LYS A 297 18.47 3.08 13.29
N LEU A 298 17.76 2.02 12.87
CA LEU A 298 18.38 0.80 12.35
C LEU A 298 19.19 1.06 11.08
N GLY A 299 18.62 1.81 10.12
CA GLY A 299 19.26 2.10 8.84
C GLY A 299 20.42 3.09 8.91
N LEU A 300 20.44 3.98 9.90
CA LEU A 300 21.53 4.95 10.11
C LEU A 300 22.64 4.44 11.04
N ASN A 301 22.34 3.49 11.94
CA ASN A 301 23.31 2.97 12.90
C ASN A 301 24.14 1.77 12.39
N LYS A 302 23.81 1.17 11.24
CA LYS A 302 24.64 0.10 10.66
C LYS A 302 25.92 0.71 10.08
N PRO A 303 27.12 0.36 10.60
CA PRO A 303 28.37 0.89 10.06
C PRO A 303 28.49 0.53 8.59
N GLN A 304 28.99 1.47 7.78
CA GLN A 304 29.19 1.24 6.34
C GLN A 304 30.21 0.11 6.15
N THR A 305 29.75 -1.07 5.73
CA THR A 305 30.61 -2.17 5.29
C THR A 305 31.30 -1.74 4.00
N SER A 306 32.52 -1.23 4.15
CA SER A 306 33.24 -0.52 3.11
C SER A 306 33.72 -1.44 2.00
N THR A 307 33.01 -1.43 0.87
CA THR A 307 33.56 -1.90 -0.42
C THR A 307 33.16 -0.90 -1.50
N GLU A 308 34.17 -0.47 -2.28
CA GLU A 308 34.10 0.39 -3.47
C GLU A 308 33.98 1.93 -3.25
N PHE A 309 35.16 2.56 -3.28
CA PHE A 309 35.44 3.93 -3.74
C PHE A 309 34.74 5.13 -3.08
N ALA A 310 35.05 5.38 -1.80
CA ALA A 310 35.10 6.74 -1.26
C ALA A 310 36.31 6.90 -0.32
N SER A 311 37.15 7.92 -0.54
CA SER A 311 38.31 8.22 0.31
C SER A 311 37.90 8.92 1.61
N PRO A 312 38.55 8.64 2.75
CA PRO A 312 38.18 9.23 4.05
C PRO A 312 38.69 10.68 4.18
N SER A 313 37.88 11.66 3.79
CA SER A 313 38.10 13.08 4.12
C SER A 313 37.49 13.41 5.49
N SER A 314 38.33 13.64 6.50
CA SER A 314 37.90 13.94 7.86
C SER A 314 37.64 15.43 8.11
N THR A 315 36.40 15.80 8.40
CA THR A 315 36.08 17.00 9.22
C THR A 315 34.71 16.84 9.90
N SER A 316 34.57 17.38 11.10
CA SER A 316 33.37 17.30 11.93
C SER A 316 32.38 18.44 11.66
N ASP A 317 31.88 18.54 10.42
CA ASP A 317 30.68 19.32 10.11
C ASP A 317 29.43 18.44 10.23
N ALA A 318 28.28 19.05 10.57
CA ALA A 318 27.00 18.36 10.69
C ALA A 318 26.42 18.04 9.30
N GLN A 319 27.05 17.10 8.59
CA GLN A 319 26.71 16.73 7.21
C GLN A 319 25.23 16.33 7.12
N GLN A 320 24.48 17.04 6.29
CA GLN A 320 23.04 16.84 6.15
C GLN A 320 22.74 15.39 5.71
N VAL A 321 21.97 14.68 6.54
CA VAL A 321 21.53 13.30 6.27
C VAL A 321 20.55 13.32 5.10
N VAL A 322 20.93 12.66 4.01
CA VAL A 322 20.13 12.48 2.79
C VAL A 322 19.65 11.05 2.77
N LEU A 323 18.36 10.83 3.06
CA LEU A 323 17.82 9.49 3.37
C LEU A 323 18.05 8.46 2.25
N GLY A 324 17.96 8.86 0.97
CA GLY A 324 18.25 7.98 -0.17
C GLY A 324 19.73 7.57 -0.34
N ARG A 325 20.67 8.27 0.31
CA ARG A 325 22.10 7.94 0.32
C ARG A 325 22.49 7.23 1.63
N ASP A 326 22.03 7.75 2.75
CA ASP A 326 22.58 7.45 4.08
C ASP A 326 21.83 6.32 4.82
N VAL A 327 20.62 5.94 4.39
CA VAL A 327 19.86 4.85 5.02
C VAL A 327 20.29 3.49 4.45
N ASN A 328 21.06 2.75 5.25
CA ASN A 328 21.48 1.37 4.97
C ASN A 328 20.44 0.35 5.49
N LEU A 329 19.33 0.24 4.76
CA LEU A 329 18.37 -0.86 4.86
C LEU A 329 18.39 -1.71 3.58
N PRO A 330 17.99 -3.00 3.64
CA PRO A 330 17.78 -3.81 2.44
C PRO A 330 16.79 -3.14 1.47
N SER A 331 16.91 -3.43 0.17
CA SER A 331 15.94 -2.94 -0.83
C SER A 331 14.55 -3.55 -0.64
N GLY A 332 14.49 -4.79 -0.14
CA GLY A 332 13.25 -5.59 -0.10
C GLY A 332 13.13 -6.38 -1.39
N GLU A 333 13.86 -7.49 -1.48
CA GLU A 333 13.76 -8.42 -2.61
C GLU A 333 12.52 -9.28 -2.46
N LEU A 334 11.74 -9.42 -3.54
CA LEU A 334 10.66 -10.38 -3.61
C LEU A 334 11.27 -11.77 -3.87
N SER A 335 11.31 -12.64 -2.87
CA SER A 335 11.30 -14.07 -3.19
C SER A 335 9.94 -14.42 -3.80
N GLU A 336 9.91 -15.41 -4.70
CA GLU A 336 8.70 -15.78 -5.45
C GLU A 336 7.56 -16.25 -4.51
N ASP A 337 7.90 -16.65 -3.29
CA ASP A 337 6.99 -17.08 -2.22
C ASP A 337 6.34 -15.93 -1.44
N MET A 338 6.84 -14.69 -1.55
CA MET A 338 6.45 -13.59 -0.65
C MET A 338 5.26 -12.74 -1.14
N GLU A 339 4.39 -13.32 -1.98
CA GLU A 339 3.08 -12.74 -2.31
C GLU A 339 2.18 -12.58 -1.05
N ARG A 340 2.24 -11.40 -0.41
CA ARG A 340 1.07 -10.58 0.07
C ARG A 340 1.40 -9.58 1.18
N ASN A 341 2.50 -9.72 1.90
CA ASN A 341 2.78 -8.85 3.06
C ASN A 341 3.28 -7.45 2.64
N GLN A 342 2.35 -6.58 2.23
CA GLN A 342 2.62 -5.17 1.88
C GLN A 342 2.95 -4.27 3.09
N GLY A 343 3.21 -4.85 4.26
CA GLY A 343 3.54 -4.16 5.51
C GLY A 343 4.00 -5.18 6.55
N GLY A 344 4.96 -4.78 7.39
CA GLY A 344 5.69 -5.61 8.33
C GLY A 344 7.17 -5.82 7.96
N SER A 345 7.59 -5.45 6.76
CA SER A 345 8.98 -5.63 6.27
C SER A 345 9.89 -4.46 6.64
N VAL A 346 11.07 -4.77 7.18
CA VAL A 346 12.03 -3.78 7.67
C VAL A 346 13.09 -3.45 6.60
N ASP A 347 12.63 -2.91 5.48
CA ASP A 347 13.41 -2.58 4.29
C ASP A 347 13.13 -1.15 3.79
N LYS A 348 13.83 -0.69 2.74
CA LYS A 348 13.66 0.65 2.16
C LYS A 348 12.24 0.89 1.63
N ARG A 349 11.61 -0.12 1.03
CA ARG A 349 10.21 -0.08 0.58
C ARG A 349 9.26 0.13 1.76
N GLY A 350 9.40 -0.68 2.81
CA GLY A 350 8.66 -0.60 4.06
C GLY A 350 8.84 0.75 4.75
N LEU A 351 10.03 1.32 4.72
CA LEU A 351 10.28 2.67 5.22
C LEU A 351 9.46 3.72 4.43
N GLY A 352 9.50 3.66 3.10
CA GLY A 352 8.68 4.51 2.23
C GLY A 352 7.17 4.34 2.44
N ILE A 353 6.69 3.10 2.59
CA ILE A 353 5.29 2.77 2.92
C ILE A 353 4.88 3.34 4.29
N THR A 354 5.79 3.33 5.27
CA THR A 354 5.54 3.89 6.61
C THR A 354 5.44 5.41 6.55
N MET A 355 6.32 6.06 5.77
CA MET A 355 6.24 7.49 5.48
C MET A 355 4.94 7.85 4.74
N GLU A 356 4.51 7.06 3.74
CA GLU A 356 3.23 7.24 3.05
C GLU A 356 2.05 7.16 4.03
N SER A 357 1.99 6.09 4.82
CA SER A 357 0.91 5.84 5.79
C SER A 357 0.82 6.96 6.82
N LEU A 358 1.97 7.41 7.37
CA LEU A 358 2.01 8.50 8.34
C LEU A 358 1.69 9.85 7.70
N SER A 359 2.04 10.05 6.42
CA SER A 359 1.63 11.23 5.66
C SER A 359 0.11 11.31 5.49
N GLU A 360 -0.59 10.17 5.35
CA GLU A 360 -2.05 10.12 5.27
C GLU A 360 -2.67 10.53 6.62
N VAL A 361 -2.15 10.02 7.74
CA VAL A 361 -2.56 10.43 9.09
C VAL A 361 -2.42 11.95 9.28
N TYR A 362 -1.29 12.53 8.91
CA TYR A 362 -1.07 13.98 8.96
C TYR A 362 -2.00 14.74 8.00
N ALA A 363 -2.27 14.21 6.80
CA ALA A 363 -3.24 14.80 5.87
C ALA A 363 -4.68 14.75 6.41
N LYS A 364 -5.06 13.71 7.15
CA LYS A 364 -6.36 13.61 7.86
C LYS A 364 -6.46 14.61 9.01
N LYS A 365 -5.34 14.93 9.68
CA LYS A 365 -5.21 16.06 10.63
C LYS A 365 -5.14 17.45 9.95
N GLY A 366 -5.22 17.53 8.62
CA GLY A 366 -5.08 18.79 7.87
C GLY A 366 -3.66 19.37 7.82
N GLN A 367 -2.65 18.61 8.27
CA GLN A 367 -1.24 18.99 8.30
C GLN A 367 -0.57 18.69 6.95
N HIS A 368 -1.14 19.23 5.86
CA HIS A 368 -0.72 18.93 4.48
C HIS A 368 0.74 19.33 4.18
N ASP A 369 1.28 20.31 4.89
CA ASP A 369 2.67 20.76 4.72
C ASP A 369 3.66 19.72 5.28
N LEU A 370 3.40 19.13 6.46
CA LEU A 370 4.19 18.04 7.06
C LEU A 370 4.00 16.71 6.30
N SER A 371 2.76 16.41 5.92
CA SER A 371 2.42 15.26 5.09
C SER A 371 3.21 15.26 3.77
N ALA A 372 3.27 16.39 3.07
CA ALA A 372 4.06 16.51 1.84
C ALA A 372 5.57 16.37 2.08
N GLN A 373 6.09 16.82 3.22
CA GLN A 373 7.51 16.60 3.56
C GLN A 373 7.84 15.12 3.72
N LEU A 374 6.99 14.33 4.40
CA LEU A 374 7.17 12.87 4.47
C LEU A 374 7.14 12.20 3.09
N LEU A 375 6.19 12.58 2.24
CA LEU A 375 6.09 12.03 0.88
C LEU A 375 7.33 12.37 0.03
N LEU A 376 7.87 13.60 0.15
CA LEU A 376 9.11 14.00 -0.53
C LEU A 376 10.32 13.19 -0.04
N GLN A 377 10.39 12.87 1.26
CA GLN A 377 11.44 11.99 1.80
C GLN A 377 11.26 10.53 1.38
N ALA A 378 10.02 10.05 1.25
CA ALA A 378 9.75 8.72 0.69
C ALA A 378 10.17 8.63 -0.78
N VAL A 379 9.90 9.66 -1.60
CA VAL A 379 10.37 9.71 -2.99
C VAL A 379 11.89 9.80 -3.09
N SER A 380 12.57 10.59 -2.24
CA SER A 380 14.04 10.70 -2.27
C SER A 380 14.75 9.42 -1.79
N LEU A 381 14.12 8.65 -0.89
CA LEU A 381 14.58 7.35 -0.42
C LEU A 381 14.48 6.27 -1.51
N LEU A 382 13.37 6.24 -2.25
CA LEU A 382 13.06 5.20 -3.22
C LEU A 382 13.61 5.51 -4.62
N LEU A 383 13.67 6.78 -5.01
CA LEU A 383 14.20 7.24 -6.29
C LEU A 383 15.32 8.28 -6.07
N PRO A 384 16.50 7.85 -5.59
CA PRO A 384 17.62 8.75 -5.33
C PRO A 384 18.10 9.42 -6.64
N PRO A 385 18.40 10.73 -6.61
CA PRO A 385 18.79 11.46 -7.81
C PRO A 385 20.16 10.99 -8.32
N GLY A 386 20.24 10.60 -9.60
CA GLY A 386 21.48 10.19 -10.25
C GLY A 386 21.78 8.69 -10.23
N SER A 387 20.82 7.82 -9.89
CA SER A 387 20.96 6.37 -10.07
C SER A 387 21.34 6.03 -11.52
N PRO A 388 22.52 5.45 -11.80
CA PRO A 388 23.07 5.37 -13.16
C PRO A 388 22.41 4.29 -14.03
N ALA A 389 21.79 3.28 -13.41
CA ALA A 389 20.91 2.35 -14.10
C ALA A 389 19.46 2.86 -14.01
N SER A 390 18.81 3.05 -15.17
CA SER A 390 17.36 3.01 -15.24
C SER A 390 16.98 1.53 -15.28
N PRO A 391 16.45 0.95 -14.19
CA PRO A 391 16.42 -0.50 -14.03
C PRO A 391 15.35 -1.12 -14.98
N PRO A 392 15.33 -2.45 -15.19
CA PRO A 392 14.44 -3.08 -16.17
C PRO A 392 12.95 -2.83 -15.93
N ILE A 393 12.11 -3.18 -16.90
CA ILE A 393 10.63 -3.05 -16.86
C ILE A 393 10.05 -3.62 -15.56
N GLY A 394 10.52 -4.83 -15.21
CA GLY A 394 10.27 -5.46 -13.92
C GLY A 394 10.52 -4.47 -12.79
N ASP A 395 11.72 -3.97 -12.65
CA ASP A 395 12.11 -3.05 -11.57
C ASP A 395 11.46 -1.64 -11.64
N ARG A 396 10.75 -1.29 -12.72
CA ARG A 396 9.97 -0.03 -12.81
C ARG A 396 8.51 -0.17 -12.38
N CYS A 397 7.87 -1.29 -12.72
CA CYS A 397 6.45 -1.53 -12.42
C CYS A 397 6.22 -2.55 -11.28
N GLN A 398 7.11 -3.52 -11.15
CA GLN A 398 7.15 -4.54 -10.08
C GLN A 398 8.18 -4.17 -9.01
N GLY A 399 9.29 -3.52 -9.42
CA GLY A 399 10.35 -3.05 -8.54
C GLY A 399 9.81 -2.07 -7.52
N ASP A 400 9.99 -2.47 -6.27
CA ASP A 400 9.22 -1.95 -5.16
C ASP A 400 9.54 -0.50 -4.78
N HIS A 401 10.62 0.04 -5.34
CA HIS A 401 11.01 1.44 -5.21
C HIS A 401 10.30 2.35 -6.22
N ILE A 402 10.32 2.01 -7.51
CA ILE A 402 9.83 2.91 -8.55
C ILE A 402 8.31 2.96 -8.54
N HIS A 403 7.61 1.82 -8.44
CA HIS A 403 6.16 1.78 -8.29
C HIS A 403 5.70 2.65 -7.10
N ALA A 404 6.27 2.45 -5.91
CA ALA A 404 5.92 3.24 -4.74
C ALA A 404 6.18 4.74 -4.98
N SER A 405 7.29 5.11 -5.63
CA SER A 405 7.55 6.50 -6.03
C SER A 405 6.45 7.08 -6.95
N LEU A 406 5.90 6.31 -7.90
CA LEU A 406 4.81 6.79 -8.77
C LEU A 406 3.58 7.17 -7.96
N LEU A 407 3.12 6.30 -7.07
CA LEU A 407 1.94 6.57 -6.24
C LEU A 407 2.18 7.78 -5.33
N LEU A 408 3.33 7.83 -4.65
CA LEU A 408 3.75 8.96 -3.83
C LEU A 408 3.72 10.29 -4.62
N MET A 409 4.19 10.32 -5.87
CA MET A 409 4.14 11.52 -6.72
C MET A 409 2.69 11.95 -7.03
N THR A 410 1.75 11.02 -7.26
CA THR A 410 0.33 11.37 -7.43
C THR A 410 -0.32 11.88 -6.14
N THR A 411 0.12 11.40 -4.98
CA THR A 411 -0.31 11.87 -3.65
C THR A 411 0.25 13.27 -3.35
N ILE A 412 1.54 13.52 -3.62
CA ILE A 412 2.16 14.87 -3.52
C ILE A 412 1.42 15.86 -4.41
N SER A 413 1.13 15.47 -5.66
CA SER A 413 0.35 16.29 -6.60
C SER A 413 -1.02 16.67 -6.01
N SER A 414 -1.70 15.72 -5.37
CA SER A 414 -3.01 15.92 -4.74
C SER A 414 -2.96 16.78 -3.46
N TYR A 415 -1.85 16.74 -2.71
CA TYR A 415 -1.67 17.48 -1.46
C TYR A 415 -1.09 18.88 -1.66
N ALA A 416 -0.32 19.11 -2.73
CA ALA A 416 0.15 20.44 -3.13
C ALA A 416 -0.99 21.45 -3.34
N LEU A 417 -2.18 20.97 -3.74
CA LEU A 417 -3.40 21.77 -3.89
C LEU A 417 -4.14 22.04 -2.56
N LYS A 418 -3.61 21.55 -1.42
CA LYS A 418 -4.19 21.69 -0.07
C LYS A 418 -3.23 22.26 0.98
N GLN A 419 -1.97 22.50 0.61
CA GLN A 419 -0.96 23.13 1.46
C GLN A 419 -1.38 24.55 1.88
N LYS A 420 -0.86 25.04 3.01
CA LYS A 420 -1.02 26.45 3.39
C LYS A 420 -0.04 27.33 2.61
N THR A 421 1.14 26.81 2.32
CA THR A 421 2.24 27.51 1.65
C THR A 421 2.86 26.62 0.57
N PRO A 422 2.65 26.92 -0.73
CA PRO A 422 1.86 28.03 -1.29
C PRO A 422 0.35 27.87 -1.05
N PRO A 423 -0.45 28.95 -1.10
CA PRO A 423 -1.89 28.88 -0.88
C PRO A 423 -2.61 27.97 -1.90
N PRO A 424 -3.71 27.30 -1.50
CA PRO A 424 -4.51 26.44 -2.38
C PRO A 424 -5.00 27.17 -3.64
N GLY A 425 -4.86 26.54 -4.81
CA GLY A 425 -5.28 27.10 -6.09
C GLY A 425 -4.41 28.25 -6.61
N SER A 426 -3.36 28.66 -5.90
CA SER A 426 -2.37 29.60 -6.42
C SER A 426 -1.62 29.01 -7.62
N ALA A 427 -1.16 29.84 -8.55
CA ALA A 427 -0.35 29.40 -9.69
C ALA A 427 0.91 28.61 -9.27
N LYS A 428 1.47 28.90 -8.08
CA LYS A 428 2.59 28.12 -7.52
C LYS A 428 2.15 26.72 -7.06
N SER A 429 0.99 26.58 -6.38
CA SER A 429 0.44 25.26 -6.02
C SER A 429 0.10 24.41 -7.26
N ILE A 430 -0.51 25.04 -8.29
CA ILE A 430 -0.87 24.40 -9.56
C ILE A 430 0.39 23.92 -10.28
N LYS A 431 1.42 24.78 -10.39
CA LYS A 431 2.71 24.41 -11.01
C LYS A 431 3.39 23.24 -10.31
N ILE A 432 3.41 23.21 -8.98
CA ILE A 432 3.99 22.10 -8.19
C ILE A 432 3.20 20.80 -8.43
N SER A 433 1.88 20.85 -8.32
CA SER A 433 0.98 19.72 -8.57
C SER A 433 1.17 19.15 -9.99
N LYS A 434 1.23 20.04 -11.00
CA LYS A 434 1.47 19.73 -12.40
C LYS A 434 2.83 19.08 -12.65
N SER A 435 3.92 19.56 -12.04
CA SER A 435 5.23 18.91 -12.17
C SER A 435 5.26 17.48 -11.61
N TRP A 436 4.59 17.22 -10.48
CA TRP A 436 4.56 15.88 -9.88
C TRP A 436 3.67 14.91 -10.67
N SER A 437 2.51 15.35 -11.14
CA SER A 437 1.65 14.53 -12.02
C SER A 437 2.30 14.26 -13.37
N LEU A 438 2.98 15.23 -13.99
CA LEU A 438 3.72 15.00 -15.23
C LEU A 438 4.86 13.99 -15.03
N ARG A 439 5.63 14.08 -13.94
CA ARG A 439 6.73 13.13 -13.68
C ARG A 439 6.23 11.72 -13.40
N SER A 440 5.16 11.56 -12.61
CA SER A 440 4.52 10.26 -12.40
C SER A 440 3.97 9.69 -13.71
N LEU A 441 3.34 10.53 -14.54
CA LEU A 441 2.77 10.09 -15.82
C LEU A 441 3.88 9.62 -16.76
N GLN A 442 4.91 10.43 -16.98
CA GLN A 442 6.07 10.11 -17.82
C GLN A 442 6.72 8.77 -17.44
N LEU A 443 6.99 8.55 -16.14
CA LEU A 443 7.61 7.31 -15.67
C LEU A 443 6.68 6.10 -15.84
N SER A 444 5.37 6.27 -15.61
CA SER A 444 4.39 5.20 -15.83
C SER A 444 4.19 4.87 -17.31
N GLU A 445 4.21 5.85 -18.20
CA GLU A 445 4.06 5.65 -19.65
C GLU A 445 5.30 5.00 -20.26
N GLU A 446 6.50 5.41 -19.82
CA GLU A 446 7.76 4.82 -20.29
C GLU A 446 7.89 3.34 -19.89
N ALA A 447 7.61 3.00 -18.63
CA ALA A 447 7.68 1.62 -18.17
C ALA A 447 6.62 0.72 -18.84
N LEU A 448 5.46 1.27 -19.21
CA LEU A 448 4.45 0.55 -20.00
C LEU A 448 4.87 0.36 -21.46
N ARG A 449 5.41 1.41 -22.11
CA ARG A 449 5.93 1.36 -23.48
C ARG A 449 7.03 0.31 -23.64
N GLU A 450 7.90 0.19 -22.63
CA GLU A 450 8.88 -0.89 -22.59
C GLU A 450 8.21 -2.25 -22.35
N SER A 451 7.23 -2.37 -21.44
CA SER A 451 6.51 -3.63 -21.17
C SER A 451 5.73 -4.21 -22.35
N GLU A 452 5.34 -3.39 -23.33
CA GLU A 452 4.67 -3.84 -24.56
C GLU A 452 5.63 -4.49 -25.57
N SER A 453 6.95 -4.41 -25.35
CA SER A 453 7.97 -4.95 -26.27
C SER A 453 8.35 -6.41 -26.01
N GLU A 454 7.93 -6.99 -24.88
CA GLU A 454 8.23 -8.37 -24.47
C GLU A 454 6.93 -9.08 -24.02
N ASP A 455 6.69 -10.31 -24.48
CA ASP A 455 5.35 -10.94 -24.42
C ASP A 455 5.01 -11.57 -23.05
N TYR A 456 4.93 -10.72 -22.02
CA TYR A 456 4.78 -11.11 -20.61
C TYR A 456 3.35 -11.49 -20.15
N LYS A 457 2.45 -11.88 -21.06
CA LYS A 457 1.00 -12.04 -20.76
C LYS A 457 0.67 -13.01 -19.60
N ASP A 458 1.48 -14.04 -19.40
CA ASP A 458 1.29 -15.08 -18.36
C ASP A 458 2.33 -14.98 -17.20
N SER A 459 3.05 -13.86 -17.09
CA SER A 459 4.07 -13.61 -16.05
C SER A 459 3.48 -12.96 -14.79
N PRO A 460 4.06 -13.15 -13.58
CA PRO A 460 3.79 -12.32 -12.40
C PRO A 460 3.83 -10.79 -12.66
N LEU A 461 4.60 -10.38 -13.67
CA LEU A 461 4.69 -9.00 -14.18
C LEU A 461 3.34 -8.41 -14.62
N ALA A 462 2.33 -9.22 -14.94
CA ALA A 462 0.98 -8.74 -15.24
C ALA A 462 0.38 -7.91 -14.07
N SER A 463 0.69 -8.28 -12.82
CA SER A 463 0.25 -7.55 -11.62
C SER A 463 0.89 -6.14 -11.52
N ALA A 464 2.16 -6.06 -11.92
CA ALA A 464 2.98 -4.85 -11.97
C ALA A 464 2.58 -3.92 -13.12
N ILE A 465 2.30 -4.45 -14.31
CA ILE A 465 1.80 -3.69 -15.46
C ILE A 465 0.46 -3.02 -15.09
N ALA A 466 -0.46 -3.74 -14.44
CA ALA A 466 -1.72 -3.19 -13.94
C ALA A 466 -1.53 -2.06 -12.89
N ILE A 467 -0.45 -2.11 -12.13
CA ILE A 467 -0.02 -1.06 -11.19
C ILE A 467 0.46 0.19 -11.94
N CYS A 468 1.34 0.05 -12.93
CA CYS A 468 1.79 1.17 -13.77
C CYS A 468 0.63 1.80 -14.56
N GLN A 469 -0.28 1.01 -15.11
CA GLN A 469 -1.50 1.52 -15.77
C GLN A 469 -2.42 2.27 -14.79
N ARG A 470 -2.49 1.87 -13.51
CA ARG A 470 -3.20 2.62 -12.47
C ARG A 470 -2.54 3.97 -12.19
N ALA A 471 -1.21 4.01 -12.07
CA ALA A 471 -0.46 5.26 -11.92
C ALA A 471 -0.68 6.20 -13.11
N ARG A 472 -0.65 5.68 -14.35
CA ARG A 472 -1.02 6.40 -15.59
C ARG A 472 -2.43 6.99 -15.48
N GLY A 473 -3.41 6.19 -15.06
CA GLY A 473 -4.80 6.60 -14.88
C GLY A 473 -5.00 7.74 -13.86
N VAL A 474 -4.30 7.71 -12.72
CA VAL A 474 -4.34 8.78 -11.70
C VAL A 474 -3.56 10.02 -12.17
N GLY A 475 -2.40 9.86 -12.81
CA GLY A 475 -1.64 10.96 -13.41
C GLY A 475 -2.48 11.75 -14.41
N LEU A 476 -3.15 11.04 -15.34
CA LEU A 476 -4.08 11.62 -16.31
C LEU A 476 -5.27 12.32 -15.64
N TYR A 477 -5.83 11.76 -14.56
CA TYR A 477 -6.93 12.40 -13.82
C TYR A 477 -6.50 13.73 -13.20
N ASN A 478 -5.35 13.75 -12.52
CA ASN A 478 -4.82 14.96 -11.90
C ASN A 478 -4.51 16.03 -12.95
N MET A 479 -3.97 15.64 -14.11
CA MET A 479 -3.77 16.57 -15.24
C MET A 479 -5.09 17.15 -15.78
N GLY A 480 -6.17 16.35 -15.80
CA GLY A 480 -7.51 16.83 -16.13
C GLY A 480 -8.05 17.85 -15.12
N MET A 481 -7.89 17.59 -13.82
CA MET A 481 -8.23 18.56 -12.78
C MET A 481 -7.40 19.84 -12.85
N LEU A 482 -6.10 19.75 -13.19
CA LEU A 482 -5.24 20.91 -13.30
C LEU A 482 -5.61 21.79 -14.50
N ALA A 483 -5.91 21.17 -15.65
CA ALA A 483 -6.44 21.89 -16.81
C ALA A 483 -7.80 22.55 -16.51
N GLU A 484 -8.69 21.87 -15.75
CA GLU A 484 -9.96 22.44 -15.30
C GLU A 484 -9.75 23.65 -14.37
N MET A 485 -8.76 23.59 -13.47
CA MET A 485 -8.37 24.71 -12.59
C MET A 485 -7.67 25.86 -13.33
N GLU A 486 -6.99 25.56 -14.45
CA GLU A 486 -6.39 26.56 -15.36
C GLU A 486 -7.44 27.14 -16.36
N GLY A 487 -8.66 26.62 -16.37
CA GLY A 487 -9.77 27.05 -17.25
C GLY A 487 -9.80 26.41 -18.63
N ASP A 488 -8.85 25.53 -18.96
CA ASP A 488 -8.78 24.79 -20.22
C ASP A 488 -9.71 23.56 -20.19
N LEU A 489 -11.01 23.83 -20.33
CA LEU A 489 -12.06 22.81 -20.36
C LEU A 489 -11.86 21.77 -21.50
N PRO A 490 -11.45 22.12 -22.74
CA PRO A 490 -11.14 21.15 -23.77
C PRO A 490 -10.02 20.15 -23.38
N THR A 491 -8.91 20.64 -22.84
CA THR A 491 -7.79 19.79 -22.38
C THR A 491 -8.19 18.97 -21.14
N ALA A 492 -8.96 19.55 -20.22
CA ALA A 492 -9.50 18.84 -19.07
C ALA A 492 -10.37 17.64 -19.48
N LEU A 493 -11.27 17.84 -20.44
CA LEU A 493 -12.14 16.79 -20.98
C LEU A 493 -11.33 15.65 -21.62
N ASN A 494 -10.32 15.98 -22.42
CA ASN A 494 -9.40 15.04 -23.06
C ASN A 494 -8.64 14.20 -22.00
N PHE A 495 -8.07 14.83 -20.97
CA PHE A 495 -7.37 14.12 -19.90
C PHE A 495 -8.30 13.22 -19.07
N PHE A 496 -9.52 13.67 -18.72
CA PHE A 496 -10.47 12.82 -18.02
C PHE A 496 -10.96 11.64 -18.88
N GLN A 497 -11.11 11.81 -20.20
CA GLN A 497 -11.41 10.71 -21.13
C GLN A 497 -10.27 9.68 -21.17
N LYS A 498 -9.01 10.12 -21.30
CA LYS A 498 -7.83 9.24 -21.25
C LYS A 498 -7.73 8.49 -19.91
N SER A 499 -7.97 9.19 -18.79
CA SER A 499 -8.00 8.59 -17.45
C SER A 499 -9.09 7.53 -17.30
N LEU A 500 -10.29 7.78 -17.84
CA LEU A 500 -11.39 6.81 -17.85
C LEU A 500 -11.05 5.56 -18.67
N THR A 501 -10.35 5.70 -19.80
CA THR A 501 -9.88 4.58 -20.63
C THR A 501 -8.83 3.73 -19.90
N ALA A 502 -7.78 4.35 -19.34
CA ALA A 502 -6.78 3.64 -18.52
C ALA A 502 -7.40 2.96 -17.27
N SER A 503 -8.41 3.59 -16.67
CA SER A 503 -9.16 3.00 -15.55
C SER A 503 -10.10 1.86 -15.98
N ARG A 504 -10.49 1.79 -17.26
CA ARG A 504 -11.28 0.68 -17.82
C ARG A 504 -10.42 -0.55 -18.06
N GLU A 505 -9.27 -0.38 -18.71
CA GLU A 505 -8.26 -1.42 -18.97
C GLU A 505 -7.85 -2.16 -17.69
N THR A 506 -7.52 -1.42 -16.63
CA THR A 506 -7.10 -1.94 -15.31
C THR A 506 -8.23 -2.45 -14.42
N GLY A 507 -9.49 -2.32 -14.84
CA GLY A 507 -10.65 -2.56 -13.97
C GLY A 507 -10.90 -1.48 -12.89
N PHE A 508 -9.96 -0.56 -12.63
CA PHE A 508 -9.93 0.38 -11.50
C PHE A 508 -11.24 1.18 -11.29
N VAL A 509 -12.02 0.78 -10.27
CA VAL A 509 -13.39 1.27 -10.03
C VAL A 509 -13.44 2.73 -9.57
N GLU A 510 -12.55 3.12 -8.65
CA GLU A 510 -12.42 4.50 -8.20
C GLU A 510 -12.03 5.43 -9.35
N GLY A 511 -11.00 5.08 -10.14
CA GLY A 511 -10.60 5.84 -11.32
C GLY A 511 -11.73 6.01 -12.34
N LYS A 512 -12.45 4.93 -12.66
CA LYS A 512 -13.67 4.99 -13.50
C LYS A 512 -14.69 5.98 -12.96
N ARG A 513 -14.96 5.96 -11.65
CA ARG A 513 -15.96 6.83 -10.99
C ARG A 513 -15.54 8.31 -11.05
N GLU A 514 -14.34 8.62 -10.59
CA GLU A 514 -13.85 10.00 -10.48
C GLU A 514 -13.63 10.63 -11.86
N ALA A 515 -13.04 9.90 -12.82
CA ALA A 515 -12.90 10.38 -14.20
C ALA A 515 -14.27 10.64 -14.87
N THR A 516 -15.27 9.77 -14.64
CA THR A 516 -16.64 10.00 -15.13
C THR A 516 -17.28 11.23 -14.47
N ALA A 517 -17.00 11.49 -13.19
CA ALA A 517 -17.46 12.70 -12.51
C ALA A 517 -16.78 13.97 -13.05
N GLY A 518 -15.47 13.90 -13.36
CA GLY A 518 -14.72 14.97 -14.03
C GLY A 518 -15.27 15.33 -15.41
N ILE A 519 -15.51 14.32 -16.26
CA ILE A 519 -16.15 14.50 -17.59
C ILE A 519 -17.49 15.24 -17.45
N ARG A 520 -18.39 14.78 -16.59
CA ARG A 520 -19.70 15.40 -16.38
C ARG A 520 -19.60 16.84 -15.86
N ARG A 521 -18.64 17.11 -14.96
CA ARG A 521 -18.39 18.44 -14.40
C ARG A 521 -17.93 19.41 -15.48
N VAL A 522 -16.89 19.05 -16.25
CA VAL A 522 -16.40 19.85 -17.37
C VAL A 522 -17.47 20.07 -18.44
N GLN A 523 -18.25 19.04 -18.79
CA GLN A 523 -19.37 19.17 -19.73
C GLN A 523 -20.46 20.13 -19.22
N SER A 524 -20.74 20.15 -17.90
CA SER A 524 -21.70 21.09 -17.31
C SER A 524 -21.20 22.54 -17.25
N LEU A 525 -19.88 22.75 -17.31
CA LEU A 525 -19.25 24.08 -17.39
C LEU A 525 -19.10 24.58 -18.83
N GLY A 526 -18.93 23.66 -19.79
CA GLY A 526 -18.83 23.97 -21.23
C GLY A 526 -20.16 23.94 -22.00
N GLY A 527 -21.30 23.80 -21.32
CA GLY A 527 -22.61 23.92 -21.94
C GLY A 527 -22.90 25.37 -22.39
N PRO A 528 -23.71 25.58 -23.44
CA PRO A 528 -24.10 26.93 -23.84
C PRO A 528 -24.86 27.61 -22.70
N ALA A 529 -24.47 28.82 -22.34
CA ALA A 529 -25.16 29.61 -21.33
C ALA A 529 -26.57 29.95 -21.83
N THR A 530 -27.60 29.32 -21.23
CA THR A 530 -29.00 29.65 -21.46
C THR A 530 -29.22 31.12 -21.09
N SER A 531 -29.44 31.94 -22.11
CA SER A 531 -29.54 33.40 -22.04
C SER A 531 -30.94 33.87 -21.64
#